data_AF-A0A523VAI9-F1
#
_entry.id   AF-A0A523VAI9-F1
#
_cell.length_a   1.000
_cell.length_b   1.000
_cell.length_c   1.000
_cell.angle_alpha   90.00
_cell.angle_beta   90.00
_cell.angle_gamma   90.00
#
_symmetry.space_group_name_H-M   'P 1'
#
loop_
_entity.id
_entity.type
_entity.pdbx_description
1 polymer ?
#
loop_
_entity_poly.entity_id
_entity_poly.type
_entity_poly.pdbx_seq_one_letter_code
_entity_poly.pdbx_strand_id
1 'polypeptide(L)' 'MKVPDSQENLMKCICGQCPTYNQCMKDKMEGLFCARGKSSCDIGKKGCICGQCPLFSEFGLGNLYYCLTGAEE' A
#
# COMPACT_ATOMS: atom_id res chain seq x y z
N MET A 1 -13.86 1.64 3.99
CA MET A 1 -13.76 2.62 2.87
C MET A 1 -12.68 2.13 1.93
N LYS A 2 -12.98 1.98 0.64
CA LYS A 2 -12.04 1.46 -0.35
C LYS A 2 -11.43 2.61 -1.16
N VAL A 3 -10.10 2.63 -1.25
CA VAL A 3 -9.40 3.55 -2.16
C VAL A 3 -9.66 3.08 -3.60
N PRO A 4 -10.09 3.95 -4.53
CA PRO A 4 -10.26 3.55 -5.92
C PRO A 4 -8.92 3.26 -6.59
N ASP A 5 -8.88 2.21 -7.40
CA ASP A 5 -7.72 1.89 -8.24
C ASP A 5 -7.69 2.85 -9.45
N SER A 6 -7.03 4.00 -9.28
CA SER A 6 -6.90 5.02 -10.31
C SER A 6 -5.45 5.43 -10.50
N GLN A 7 -5.13 5.96 -11.69
CA GLN A 7 -3.79 6.45 -11.96
C GLN A 7 -3.39 7.63 -11.06
N GLU A 8 -4.35 8.48 -10.68
CA GLU A 8 -4.12 9.55 -9.71
C GLU A 8 -3.68 9.00 -8.35
N ASN A 9 -4.41 8.01 -7.82
CA ASN A 9 -4.08 7.42 -6.54
C ASN A 9 -2.76 6.64 -6.59
N LEU A 10 -2.46 5.99 -7.71
CA LEU A 10 -1.17 5.34 -7.92
C LEU A 10 -0.02 6.35 -7.89
N MET A 11 -0.18 7.54 -8.47
CA MET A 11 0.83 8.61 -8.41
C MET A 11 1.00 9.21 -7.00
N LYS A 12 -0.07 9.30 -6.21
CA LYS A 12 -0.02 9.71 -4.80
C LYS A 12 0.56 8.62 -3.88
N CYS A 13 0.58 7.36 -4.34
CA CYS A 13 0.98 6.22 -3.54
C CYS A 13 2.49 6.23 -3.26
N ILE A 14 2.86 6.16 -1.97
CA ILE A 14 4.26 6.11 -1.54
C ILE A 14 4.75 4.69 -1.20
N CYS A 15 3.98 3.64 -1.54
CA CYS A 15 4.30 2.26 -1.16
C CYS A 15 5.70 1.82 -1.64
N GLY A 16 6.16 2.27 -2.81
CA GLY A 16 7.49 1.95 -3.33
C GLY A 16 8.66 2.51 -2.53
N GLN A 17 8.40 3.46 -1.61
CA GLN A 17 9.41 4.03 -0.70
C GLN A 17 9.35 3.40 0.71
N CYS A 18 8.40 2.49 0.94
CA CYS A 18 8.21 1.87 2.25
C CYS A 18 9.40 0.94 2.56
N PRO A 19 9.96 0.94 3.79
CA PRO A 19 11.07 0.04 4.15
C PRO A 19 10.67 -1.45 4.10
N THR A 20 9.36 -1.74 4.17
CA THR A 20 8.78 -3.07 4.00
C THR A 20 8.63 -3.46 2.51
N TYR A 21 8.71 -2.51 1.58
CA TYR A 21 8.64 -2.78 0.13
C TYR A 21 9.92 -3.47 -0.32
N ASN A 22 9.78 -4.67 -0.89
CA ASN A 22 10.92 -5.51 -1.27
C ASN A 22 11.05 -5.66 -2.78
N GLN A 23 12.10 -6.35 -3.21
CA GLN A 23 12.40 -6.58 -4.61
C GLN A 23 11.26 -7.36 -5.31
N CYS A 24 10.63 -8.35 -4.66
CA CYS A 24 9.51 -9.09 -5.23
C CYS A 24 8.31 -8.19 -5.62
N MET A 25 7.95 -7.23 -4.76
CA MET A 25 6.91 -6.26 -5.09
C MET A 25 7.33 -5.37 -6.26
N LYS A 26 8.61 -4.97 -6.28
CA LYS A 26 9.17 -4.14 -7.35
C LYS A 26 9.13 -4.83 -8.71
N ASP A 27 9.54 -6.11 -8.78
CA ASP A 27 9.52 -6.91 -10.01
C ASP A 27 8.10 -7.13 -10.53
N LYS A 28 7.13 -7.27 -9.62
CA LYS A 28 5.71 -7.38 -9.98
C LYS A 28 5.02 -6.03 -10.19
N MET A 29 5.74 -4.92 -10.04
CA MET A 29 5.19 -3.56 -10.06
C MET A 29 3.95 -3.42 -9.15
N GLU A 30 3.97 -4.12 -8.01
CA GLU A 30 2.91 -4.08 -7.02
C GLU A 30 2.95 -2.73 -6.29
N GLY A 31 1.78 -2.24 -5.89
CA GLY A 31 1.61 -0.96 -5.23
C GLY A 31 0.15 -0.73 -4.93
N LEU A 32 -0.17 0.41 -4.31
CA LEU A 32 -1.55 0.80 -3.99
C LEU A 32 -2.34 -0.33 -3.29
N PHE A 33 -1.69 -0.99 -2.31
CA PHE A 33 -2.25 -2.18 -1.64
C PHE A 33 -3.58 -1.90 -0.92
N CYS A 34 -3.83 -0.65 -0.52
CA CYS A 34 -5.09 -0.18 0.04
C CYS A 34 -6.26 -0.13 -0.98
N ALA A 35 -5.99 -0.32 -2.27
CA ALA A 35 -7.00 -0.47 -3.32
C ALA A 35 -6.94 -1.86 -3.97
N ARG A 36 -5.72 -2.31 -4.31
CA ARG A 36 -5.45 -3.54 -5.08
C ARG A 36 -5.47 -4.83 -4.26
N GLY A 37 -5.37 -4.72 -2.93
CA GLY A 37 -5.30 -5.86 -2.03
C GLY A 37 -3.87 -6.18 -1.58
N LYS A 38 -3.73 -7.28 -0.83
CA LYS A 38 -2.44 -7.72 -0.27
C LYS A 38 -1.50 -8.24 -1.35
N SER A 39 -0.21 -8.15 -1.07
CA SER A 39 0.84 -8.75 -1.89
C SER A 39 0.82 -10.28 -1.76
N SER A 40 1.32 -10.94 -2.79
CA SER A 40 1.65 -12.38 -2.78
C SER A 40 3.11 -12.68 -2.40
N CYS A 41 3.92 -11.65 -2.19
CA CYS A 41 5.33 -11.77 -1.84
C CYS A 41 5.54 -12.11 -0.36
N ASP A 42 6.71 -12.64 -0.02
CA ASP A 42 7.12 -12.81 1.37
C ASP A 42 7.57 -11.46 1.95
N ILE A 43 6.88 -10.98 2.98
CA ILE A 43 7.05 -9.63 3.54
C ILE A 43 7.49 -9.71 5.00
N GLY A 44 8.70 -9.24 5.28
CA GLY A 44 9.14 -8.96 6.65
C GLY A 44 8.73 -7.55 7.10
N LYS A 45 8.09 -7.42 8.27
CA LYS A 45 7.73 -6.11 8.84
C LYS A 45 8.99 -5.33 9.25
N LYS A 46 9.41 -4.38 8.41
CA LYS A 46 10.56 -3.49 8.67
C LYS A 46 10.14 -2.04 9.01
N GLY A 47 8.84 -1.82 9.21
CA GLY A 47 8.21 -0.50 9.40
C GLY A 47 7.23 -0.15 8.27
N CYS A 48 6.22 0.70 8.54
CA CYS A 48 5.26 1.19 7.55
C CYS A 48 5.27 2.72 7.58
N ILE A 49 5.33 3.33 6.40
CA ILE A 49 5.09 4.78 6.21
C ILE A 49 3.64 5.06 5.81
N CYS A 50 2.75 4.10 6.03
CA CYS A 50 1.41 4.09 5.48
C CYS A 50 0.55 5.24 6.04
N GLY A 51 0.76 5.64 7.29
CA GLY A 51 0.12 6.81 7.90
C GLY A 51 0.63 8.17 7.39
N GLN A 52 1.73 8.20 6.62
CA GLN A 52 2.21 9.40 5.93
C GLN A 52 1.72 9.47 4.48
N CYS A 53 1.03 8.44 4.00
CA CYS A 53 0.51 8.40 2.65
C CYS A 53 -0.64 9.42 2.51
N PRO A 54 -0.68 10.26 1.46
CA PRO A 54 -1.79 11.20 1.24
C PRO A 54 -3.16 10.50 1.24
N LEU A 55 -3.19 9.32 0.60
CA LEU A 55 -4.37 8.46 0.52
C LEU A 55 -4.88 7.99 1.89
N PHE A 56 -4.00 7.90 2.89
CA PHE A 56 -4.40 7.47 4.23
C PHE A 56 -5.35 8.48 4.86
N SER A 57 -4.99 9.76 4.81
CA SER A 57 -5.82 10.84 5.34
C SER A 57 -6.99 11.17 4.42
N GLU A 58 -6.78 11.18 3.09
CA GLU A 58 -7.84 11.49 2.11
C GLU A 58 -9.01 10.50 2.18
N PHE A 59 -8.73 9.20 2.40
CA PHE A 59 -9.74 8.15 2.44
C PHE A 59 -10.05 7.63 3.85
N GLY A 60 -9.55 8.31 4.89
CA GLY A 60 -9.82 7.95 6.30
C GLY A 60 -9.40 6.51 6.63
N LEU A 61 -8.26 6.07 6.10
CA LEU A 61 -7.74 4.73 6.33
C LEU A 61 -7.36 4.56 7.80
N GLY A 62 -7.81 3.47 8.42
CA GLY A 62 -7.51 3.17 9.84
C GLY A 62 -6.34 2.21 10.03
N ASN A 63 -5.95 1.47 8.99
CA ASN A 63 -5.01 0.37 9.10
C ASN A 63 -3.66 0.67 8.44
N LEU A 64 -2.63 0.03 8.96
CA LEU A 64 -1.30 0.03 8.37
C LEU A 64 -1.03 -1.34 7.75
N TYR A 65 0.05 -1.44 6.99
CA TYR A 65 0.49 -2.70 6.37
C TYR A 65 -0.54 -3.29 5.40
N TYR A 66 -1.17 -2.45 4.58
CA TYR A 66 -2.04 -2.89 3.48
C TYR A 66 -1.39 -3.92 2.54
N CYS A 67 -0.06 -3.93 2.42
CA CYS A 67 0.67 -4.96 1.68
C CYS A 67 0.50 -6.38 2.25
N LEU A 68 0.17 -6.51 3.54
CA LEU A 68 -0.07 -7.78 4.24
C LEU A 68 -1.57 -8.07 4.39
N THR A 69 -2.34 -7.06 4.81
CA THR A 69 -3.76 -7.24 5.14
C THR A 69 -4.68 -7.07 3.94
N GLY A 70 -4.26 -6.28 2.94
CA GLY A 70 -5.14 -5.80 1.88
C GLY A 70 -6.07 -4.69 2.36
N ALA A 71 -6.83 -4.11 1.43
CA ALA A 71 -7.88 -3.14 1.73
C ALA A 71 -8.95 -3.80 2.62
N GLU A 72 -9.40 -3.08 3.66
CA GLU A 72 -10.60 -3.51 4.40
C GLU A 72 -11.84 -3.34 3.52
N GLU A 73 -12.74 -4.33 3.58
CA GLU A 73 -14.05 -4.31 2.93
C GLU A 73 -14.97 -3.24 3.54
#